data_AF-A0A967WQG3-F1
#
_entry.id   AF-A0A967WQG3-F1
#
_cell.length_a   1.000
_cell.length_b   1.000
_cell.length_c   1.000
_cell.angle_alpha   90.00
_cell.angle_beta   90.00
_cell.angle_gamma   90.00
#
_symmetry.space_group_name_H-M   'P 1'
#
loop_
_entity.id
_entity.type
_entity.pdbx_description
1 polymer ?
#
loop_
_entity_poly.entity_id
_entity_poly.type
_entity_poly.pdbx_seq_one_letter_code
_entity_poly.pdbx_strand_id
1 'polypeptide(L)'
;MKATIKPIAILGAVLAMGAASTGVAEERSGEKIYNNYCSTCHQIGAAGAPKLDASSEWQSRLDEKGRDKLYANSINGFKGMPPRGTCGNCS
;
A
#
# COMPACT_ATOMS: atom_id res chain seq x y z
N MET A 1 -35.83 27.84 54.65
CA MET A 1 -36.75 26.72 54.87
C MET A 1 -36.39 25.63 53.88
N LYS A 2 -36.23 24.40 54.38
CA LYS A 2 -35.36 23.34 53.83
C LYS A 2 -35.97 22.70 52.58
N ALA A 3 -35.26 22.68 51.46
CA ALA A 3 -35.58 21.81 50.33
C ALA A 3 -34.89 20.45 50.57
N THR A 4 -35.70 19.41 50.72
CA THR A 4 -35.27 18.05 51.04
C THR A 4 -34.73 17.37 49.78
N ILE A 5 -33.43 17.08 49.76
CA ILE A 5 -32.76 16.29 48.72
C ILE A 5 -32.76 14.83 49.18
N LYS A 6 -33.37 13.93 48.39
CA LYS A 6 -33.22 12.47 48.54
C LYS A 6 -31.99 12.02 47.74
N PRO A 7 -31.03 11.28 48.32
CA PRO A 7 -29.97 10.64 47.57
C PRO A 7 -30.32 9.17 47.37
N ILE A 8 -30.39 8.66 46.14
CA ILE A 8 -30.16 7.23 45.89
C ILE A 8 -29.32 7.07 44.62
N ALA A 9 -28.21 6.38 44.85
CA ALA A 9 -27.12 6.04 43.97
C ALA A 9 -27.54 5.41 42.64
N ILE A 10 -26.94 5.87 41.55
CA ILE A 10 -26.66 5.02 40.40
C ILE A 10 -25.16 4.79 40.39
N LEU A 11 -24.77 3.65 40.97
CA LEU A 11 -23.43 3.10 40.91
C LEU A 11 -23.10 2.73 39.45
N GLY A 12 -22.01 3.31 38.96
CA GLY A 12 -21.03 2.74 38.04
C GLY A 12 -21.48 1.79 36.93
N ALA A 13 -21.33 2.24 35.68
CA ALA A 13 -20.80 1.39 34.63
C ALA A 13 -19.84 2.23 33.77
N VAL A 14 -18.75 1.56 33.44
CA VAL A 14 -17.44 2.09 33.10
C VAL A 14 -17.37 2.47 31.63
N LEU A 15 -16.41 3.34 31.32
CA LEU A 15 -15.96 3.72 29.99
C LEU A 15 -16.05 2.57 28.96
N ALA A 16 -16.61 2.89 27.81
CA ALA A 16 -16.16 2.31 26.55
C ALA A 16 -16.18 3.41 25.48
N MET A 17 -15.21 4.32 25.57
CA MET A 17 -14.80 5.08 24.39
C MET A 17 -14.15 4.03 23.46
N GLY A 18 -14.96 3.46 22.58
CA GLY A 18 -14.48 2.58 21.52
C GLY A 18 -13.58 3.40 20.61
N ALA A 19 -12.28 3.41 20.90
CA ALA A 19 -11.28 3.80 19.94
C ALA A 19 -11.38 2.78 18.80
N ALA A 20 -12.11 3.16 17.74
CA ALA A 20 -11.95 2.53 16.45
C ALA A 20 -10.48 2.73 16.07
N SER A 21 -9.68 1.70 16.27
CA SER A 21 -8.40 1.58 15.60
C SER A 21 -8.72 1.40 14.12
N THR A 22 -8.96 2.50 13.42
CA THR A 22 -8.72 2.54 11.99
C THR A 22 -7.21 2.43 11.88
N GLY A 23 -6.72 1.19 11.79
CA GLY A 23 -5.39 0.93 11.28
C GLY A 23 -5.34 1.50 9.87
N VAL A 24 -5.01 2.79 9.77
CA VAL A 24 -4.68 3.41 8.50
C VAL A 24 -3.38 2.72 8.13
N ALA A 25 -3.47 1.72 7.25
CA ALA A 25 -2.30 1.33 6.48
C ALA A 25 -1.80 2.64 5.89
N GLU A 26 -0.61 3.10 6.30
CA GLU A 26 -0.01 4.31 5.74
C GLU A 26 -0.08 4.16 4.22
N GLU A 27 -0.83 5.04 3.57
CA GLU A 27 -1.12 4.93 2.15
C GLU A 27 0.19 5.11 1.39
N ARG A 28 0.86 3.99 1.06
CA ARG A 28 2.11 4.01 0.33
C ARG A 28 1.81 4.39 -1.12
N SER A 29 2.20 5.60 -1.52
CA SER A 29 2.05 6.03 -2.91
C SER A 29 2.90 5.15 -3.84
N GLY A 30 2.40 4.92 -5.06
CA GLY A 30 3.13 4.20 -6.10
C GLY A 30 4.47 4.86 -6.42
N GLU A 31 4.54 6.20 -6.35
CA GLU A 31 5.77 6.96 -6.54
C GLU A 31 6.83 6.65 -5.45
N LYS A 32 6.44 6.61 -4.17
CA LYS A 32 7.36 6.23 -3.08
C LYS A 32 7.88 4.80 -3.26
N ILE A 33 6.99 3.87 -3.65
CA ILE A 33 7.39 2.48 -3.91
C ILE A 33 8.36 2.42 -5.10
N TYR A 34 8.04 3.10 -6.20
CA TYR A 34 8.90 3.14 -7.37
C TYR A 34 10.29 3.68 -7.03
N ASN A 35 10.35 4.82 -6.32
CA ASN A 35 11.60 5.46 -5.96
C ASN A 35 12.45 4.59 -5.03
N ASN A 36 11.85 3.90 -4.06
CA ASN A 36 12.56 3.10 -3.08
C ASN A 36 13.01 1.72 -3.57
N TYR A 37 12.29 1.11 -4.51
CA TYR A 37 12.46 -0.32 -4.84
C TYR A 37 12.65 -0.60 -6.34
N CYS A 38 12.08 0.24 -7.21
CA CYS A 38 12.03 -0.05 -8.65
C CYS A 38 13.02 0.78 -9.47
N SER A 39 13.31 2.01 -9.02
CA SER A 39 14.07 3.03 -9.74
C SER A 39 15.47 2.57 -10.13
N THR A 40 16.15 1.80 -9.27
CA THR A 40 17.51 1.29 -9.50
C THR A 40 17.65 0.60 -10.86
N CYS A 41 16.61 -0.12 -11.32
CA CYS A 41 16.64 -0.78 -12.62
C CYS A 41 15.79 -0.04 -13.67
N HIS A 42 14.60 0.42 -13.30
CA HIS A 42 13.62 0.96 -14.25
C HIS A 42 13.84 2.45 -14.60
N GLN A 43 14.74 3.17 -13.91
CA GLN A 43 15.05 4.54 -14.31
C GLN A 43 16.01 4.57 -15.50
N ILE A 44 17.05 3.72 -15.47
CA ILE A 44 18.11 3.71 -16.48
C ILE A 44 17.99 2.55 -17.47
N GLY A 45 17.05 1.62 -17.24
CA GLY A 45 16.88 0.42 -18.05
C GLY A 45 17.96 -0.64 -17.80
N ALA A 46 18.43 -0.76 -16.55
CA ALA A 46 19.48 -1.69 -16.18
C ALA A 46 19.07 -3.13 -16.54
N ALA A 47 20.03 -3.91 -17.07
CA ALA A 47 19.81 -5.29 -17.51
C ALA A 47 18.61 -5.47 -18.50
N GLY A 48 18.23 -4.42 -19.24
CA GLY A 48 17.09 -4.45 -20.16
C GLY A 48 15.73 -4.26 -19.50
N ALA A 49 15.69 -3.73 -18.27
CA ALA A 49 14.45 -3.35 -17.61
C ALA A 49 13.72 -2.25 -18.42
N PRO A 50 12.38 -2.30 -18.56
CA PRO A 50 11.63 -1.24 -19.24
C PRO A 50 11.74 0.07 -18.47
N LYS A 51 12.09 1.16 -19.15
CA LYS A 51 12.22 2.47 -18.52
C LYS A 51 10.84 3.06 -18.20
N LEU A 52 10.68 3.74 -17.06
CA LEU A 52 9.39 4.34 -16.68
C LEU A 52 8.87 5.35 -17.72
N ASP A 53 9.77 6.13 -18.33
CA ASP A 53 9.47 7.16 -19.32
C ASP A 53 9.24 6.62 -20.75
N ALA A 54 9.40 5.31 -20.96
CA ALA A 54 9.24 4.67 -22.27
C ALA A 54 7.77 4.29 -22.56
N SER A 55 6.90 5.29 -22.72
CA SER A 55 5.44 5.07 -22.86
C SER A 55 5.07 4.12 -24.01
N SER A 56 5.75 4.18 -25.15
CA SER A 56 5.49 3.30 -26.29
C SER A 56 5.83 1.83 -26.00
N GLU A 57 6.92 1.58 -25.29
CA GLU A 57 7.30 0.23 -24.86
C GLU A 57 6.30 -0.34 -23.84
N TRP A 58 5.83 0.50 -22.91
CA TRP A 58 4.79 0.10 -21.97
C TRP A 58 3.47 -0.23 -22.67
N GLN A 59 3.08 0.56 -23.67
CA GLN A 59 1.88 0.28 -24.45
C GLN A 59 1.99 -1.06 -25.20
N SER A 60 3.09 -1.32 -25.91
CA SER A 60 3.31 -2.61 -26.58
C SER A 60 3.26 -3.78 -25.59
N ARG A 61 3.86 -3.64 -24.39
CA ARG A 61 3.78 -4.67 -23.35
C ARG A 61 2.36 -4.89 -22.85
N LEU A 62 1.59 -3.82 -22.66
CA LEU A 62 0.19 -3.88 -22.26
C LEU A 62 -0.66 -4.59 -23.32
N ASP A 63 -0.48 -4.25 -24.59
CA ASP A 63 -1.23 -4.83 -25.70
C ASP A 63 -0.90 -6.32 -25.89
N GLU A 64 0.38 -6.69 -25.77
CA GLU A 64 0.83 -8.07 -26.00
C GLU A 64 0.59 -9.01 -24.83
N LYS A 65 0.68 -8.52 -23.58
CA LYS A 65 0.67 -9.37 -22.38
C LYS A 65 -0.57 -9.18 -21.53
N GLY A 66 -1.19 -8.00 -21.60
CA GLY A 66 -2.27 -7.59 -20.71
C GLY A 66 -1.77 -7.18 -19.32
N ARG A 67 -2.58 -6.37 -18.64
CA ARG A 67 -2.26 -5.85 -17.29
C ARG A 67 -2.03 -6.95 -16.27
N ASP A 68 -2.87 -7.97 -16.26
CA ASP A 68 -2.83 -9.03 -15.24
C ASP A 68 -1.52 -9.81 -15.29
N LYS A 69 -1.03 -10.12 -16.50
CA LYS A 69 0.23 -10.82 -16.67
C LYS A 69 1.42 -9.95 -16.24
N LEU A 70 1.40 -8.66 -16.59
CA LEU A 70 2.45 -7.73 -16.17
C LEU A 70 2.48 -7.58 -14.66
N TYR A 71 1.32 -7.45 -14.01
CA TYR A 71 1.22 -7.38 -12.56
C TYR A 71 1.69 -8.69 -11.90
N ALA A 72 1.25 -9.85 -12.41
CA ALA A 72 1.72 -11.15 -11.91
C ALA A 72 3.24 -11.31 -12.05
N ASN A 73 3.85 -10.82 -13.12
CA ASN A 73 5.31 -10.80 -13.28
C ASN A 73 5.98 -9.89 -12.25
N SER A 74 5.40 -8.73 -11.93
CA SER A 74 5.90 -7.84 -10.87
C SER A 74 5.85 -8.48 -9.48
N ILE A 75 4.79 -9.25 -9.18
CA ILE A 75 4.67 -9.96 -7.89
C ILE A 75 5.63 -11.15 -7.81
N ASN A 76 5.68 -11.98 -8.85
CA ASN A 76 6.41 -13.24 -8.83
C ASN A 76 7.88 -13.13 -9.26
N GLY A 77 8.29 -11.99 -9.83
CA GLY A 77 9.58 -11.81 -10.48
C GLY A 77 9.57 -12.34 -11.93
N PHE A 78 10.43 -11.76 -12.77
CA PHE A 78 10.50 -12.11 -14.19
C PHE A 78 11.83 -11.70 -14.83
N LYS A 79 12.49 -12.65 -15.52
CA LYS A 79 13.71 -12.42 -16.33
C LYS A 79 14.77 -11.52 -15.66
N GLY A 80 15.10 -11.79 -14.40
CA GLY A 80 16.08 -11.02 -13.63
C GLY A 80 15.49 -9.92 -12.76
N MET A 81 14.23 -9.55 -12.94
CA MET A 81 13.49 -8.73 -11.97
C MET A 81 13.13 -9.58 -10.75
N PRO A 82 13.54 -9.18 -9.53
CA PRO A 82 13.23 -9.93 -8.31
C PRO A 82 11.72 -9.86 -7.97
N PRO A 83 11.18 -10.85 -7.24
CA PRO A 83 9.81 -10.80 -6.75
C PRO A 83 9.51 -9.51 -6.01
N ARG A 84 8.38 -8.86 -6.36
CA ARG A 84 7.92 -7.58 -5.80
C ARG A 84 8.95 -6.44 -5.89
N GLY A 85 9.90 -6.51 -6.82
CA GLY A 85 10.97 -5.52 -6.92
C GLY A 85 11.78 -5.37 -5.63
N THR A 86 11.96 -6.44 -4.86
CA THR A 86 12.57 -6.45 -3.51
C THR A 86 11.74 -5.81 -2.39
N CYS A 87 10.54 -5.32 -2.67
CA CYS A 87 9.61 -4.85 -1.64
C CYS A 87 8.98 -6.03 -0.90
N GLY A 88 9.58 -6.42 0.23
CA GLY A 88 9.16 -7.59 1.02
C GLY A 88 7.75 -7.52 1.61
N ASN A 89 7.16 -6.32 1.68
CA ASN A 89 5.82 -6.08 2.21
C ASN A 89 4.84 -5.50 1.17
N CYS A 90 5.16 -5.55 -0.12
CA CYS A 90 4.23 -5.17 -1.18
C CYS A 90 3.31 -6.37 -1.52
N SER A 91 2.05 -6.09 -1.90
CA SER A 91 1.06 -7.10 -2.28
C SER A 91 0.53 -6.88 -3.69
#